data_AF-A0A6N9AFC9-F1
#
_entry.id   AF-A0A6N9AFC9-F1
#
_cell.length_a   1.000
_cell.length_b   1.000
_cell.length_c   1.000
_cell.angle_alpha   90.00
_cell.angle_beta   90.00
_cell.angle_gamma   90.00
#
_symmetry.space_group_name_H-M   'P 1'
#
loop_
_entity.id
_entity.type
_entity.pdbx_description
1 polymer ?
#
loop_
_entity_poly.entity_id
_entity_poly.type
_entity_poly.pdbx_seq_one_letter_code
_entity_poly.pdbx_strand_id
1 'polypeptide(L)'
;MVRIIRTNRPLVVISRFHGYVRDGHGNHQAIGGLTSDAVAAAADPDRFPEQITEEGLRPWTVRKSYRGGVRENQPWCINFDAGQHSPWIGDSYYNFGVYGLSL
;
A
#
# COMPACT_ATOMS: atom_id res chain seq x y z
N MET A 1 6.46 -5.12 -8.10
CA MET A 1 5.69 -4.07 -7.40
C MET A 1 5.41 -2.86 -8.29
N VAL A 2 6.42 -2.26 -8.93
CA VAL A 2 6.25 -1.09 -9.84
C VAL A 2 5.19 -1.33 -10.92
N ARG A 3 5.29 -2.44 -11.66
CA ARG A 3 4.29 -2.86 -12.65
C ARG A 3 2.87 -2.80 -12.10
N ILE A 4 2.63 -3.41 -10.94
CA ILE A 4 1.32 -3.43 -10.27
C ILE A 4 0.82 -2.02 -9.94
N ILE A 5 1.69 -1.12 -9.47
CA ILE A 5 1.31 0.28 -9.21
C ILE A 5 0.95 0.99 -10.53
N ARG A 6 1.74 0.83 -11.59
CA ARG A 6 1.47 1.43 -12.91
C ARG A 6 0.20 0.87 -13.57
N THR A 7 -0.10 -0.40 -13.36
CA THR A 7 -1.32 -1.08 -13.83
C THR A 7 -2.56 -0.57 -13.09
N ASN A 8 -2.57 -0.64 -11.75
CA ASN A 8 -3.76 -0.34 -10.95
C ASN A 8 -3.97 1.15 -10.66
N ARG A 9 -2.92 1.97 -10.85
CA ARG A 9 -2.95 3.42 -10.63
C ARG A 9 -3.58 3.83 -9.29
N PRO A 10 -3.14 3.26 -8.16
CA PRO A 10 -3.75 3.57 -6.87
C PRO A 10 -3.46 5.01 -6.45
N LEU A 11 -4.46 5.69 -5.89
CA LEU A 11 -4.25 7.00 -5.26
C LEU A 11 -3.46 6.86 -3.95
N VAL A 12 -3.69 5.77 -3.21
CA VAL A 12 -3.06 5.50 -1.92
C VAL A 12 -2.43 4.11 -1.92
N VAL A 13 -1.21 4.01 -1.41
CA VAL A 13 -0.53 2.73 -1.14
C VAL A 13 -0.28 2.60 0.36
N ILE A 14 -0.65 1.46 0.95
CA ILE A 14 -0.44 1.18 2.37
C ILE A 14 0.48 -0.03 2.48
N SER A 15 1.66 0.14 3.09
CA SER A 15 2.53 -0.96 3.49
C SER A 15 2.19 -1.38 4.92
N ARG A 16 2.07 -2.69 5.17
CA ARG A 16 1.94 -3.21 6.55
C ARG A 16 3.25 -3.05 7.33
N PHE A 17 4.38 -3.16 6.65
CA PHE A 17 5.71 -3.22 7.26
C PHE A 17 6.52 -1.97 6.95
N HIS A 18 7.55 -1.71 7.76
CA HIS A 18 8.32 -0.47 7.70
C HIS A 18 9.68 -0.63 7.03
N GLY A 19 10.23 -1.84 7.03
CA GLY A 19 11.53 -2.15 6.48
C GLY A 19 12.63 -2.37 7.52
N TYR A 20 12.27 -2.66 8.77
CA TYR A 20 13.22 -2.70 9.88
C TYR A 20 13.05 -3.97 10.73
N VAL A 21 14.05 -4.30 11.55
CA VAL A 21 14.07 -5.49 12.43
C VAL A 21 12.78 -5.67 13.24
N ARG A 22 12.12 -4.58 13.63
CA ARG A 22 10.81 -4.58 14.32
C ARG A 22 9.69 -5.33 13.59
N ASP A 23 9.82 -5.52 12.29
CA ASP A 23 8.82 -6.19 11.44
C ASP A 23 8.92 -7.73 11.52
N GLY A 24 9.91 -8.27 12.25
CA GLY A 24 10.06 -9.71 12.46
C GLY A 24 10.85 -10.38 11.34
N HIS A 25 10.28 -11.40 10.70
CA HIS A 25 10.97 -12.19 9.68
C HIS A 25 11.49 -11.34 8.50
N GLY A 26 12.58 -11.78 7.88
CA GLY A 26 13.26 -11.04 6.80
C GLY A 26 12.35 -10.62 5.64
N ASN A 27 11.34 -11.43 5.30
CA ASN A 27 10.37 -11.08 4.25
C ASN A 27 9.56 -9.82 4.58
N HIS A 28 9.19 -9.63 5.86
CA HIS A 28 8.48 -8.44 6.29
C HIS A 28 9.36 -7.20 6.21
N GLN A 29 10.64 -7.34 6.56
CA GLN A 29 11.63 -6.28 6.45
C GLN A 29 11.87 -5.93 4.97
N ALA A 30 12.06 -6.93 4.12
CA ALA A 30 12.27 -6.73 2.69
C ALA A 30 11.10 -5.97 2.04
N ILE A 31 9.86 -6.43 2.25
CA ILE A 31 8.69 -5.78 1.63
C ILE A 31 8.42 -4.39 2.21
N GLY A 32 8.71 -4.18 3.50
CA GLY A 32 8.54 -2.89 4.15
C GLY A 32 9.41 -1.79 3.53
N GLY A 33 10.67 -2.12 3.20
CA GLY A 33 11.55 -1.22 2.46
C GLY A 33 11.14 -1.08 0.99
N LEU A 34 10.98 -2.20 0.28
CA LEU A 34 10.70 -2.23 -1.16
C LEU A 34 9.40 -1.51 -1.54
N THR A 35 8.41 -1.44 -0.65
CA THR A 35 7.15 -0.73 -0.95
C THR A 35 7.38 0.76 -1.20
N SER A 36 8.22 1.40 -0.40
CA SER A 36 8.53 2.82 -0.58
C SER A 36 9.30 3.05 -1.89
N ASP A 37 10.28 2.19 -2.18
CA ASP A 37 11.07 2.27 -3.41
C ASP A 37 10.20 2.05 -4.65
N ALA A 38 9.24 1.12 -4.58
CA ALA A 38 8.32 0.85 -5.67
C ALA A 38 7.35 2.02 -5.92
N VAL A 39 6.89 2.70 -4.86
CA VAL A 39 6.05 3.91 -4.99
C VAL A 39 6.82 5.02 -5.72
N ALA A 40 8.08 5.26 -5.35
CA ALA A 40 8.92 6.25 -6.03
C ALA A 40 9.20 5.83 -7.50
N ALA A 41 9.58 4.57 -7.71
CA ALA A 41 9.90 4.04 -9.04
C ALA A 41 8.70 4.03 -10.00
N ALA A 42 7.48 3.89 -9.49
CA ALA A 42 6.29 3.92 -10.33
C ALA A 42 6.09 5.26 -11.03
N ALA A 43 6.50 6.37 -10.39
CA ALA A 43 6.41 7.72 -10.94
C ALA A 43 7.57 8.06 -11.90
N ASP A 44 8.66 7.30 -11.86
CA ASP A 44 9.88 7.56 -12.62
C ASP A 44 9.87 6.77 -13.94
N PRO A 45 9.83 7.41 -15.13
CA PRO A 45 9.83 6.69 -16.41
C PRO A 45 11.15 5.97 -16.72
N ASP A 46 12.26 6.39 -16.13
CA ASP A 46 13.59 5.83 -16.42
C ASP A 46 13.83 4.53 -15.66
N ARG A 47 12.99 4.22 -14.66
CA ARG A 47 13.01 2.95 -13.94
C ARG A 47 12.05 1.97 -14.60
N PHE A 48 12.58 0.81 -15.00
CA PHE A 48 11.82 -0.22 -15.73
C PHE A 48 11.18 0.34 -17.02
N PRO A 49 11.98 0.90 -17.94
CA PRO A 49 11.47 1.51 -19.17
C PRO A 49 10.71 0.52 -20.06
N GLU A 50 11.04 -0.78 -19.99
CA GLU A 50 10.37 -1.85 -20.74
C GLU A 50 8.86 -1.93 -20.42
N GLN A 51 8.46 -1.62 -19.18
CA GLN A 51 7.05 -1.54 -18.80
C GLN A 51 6.31 -0.43 -19.55
N ILE A 52 7.02 0.61 -19.99
CA ILE A 52 6.44 1.72 -20.75
C ILE A 52 6.51 1.41 -22.25
N THR A 53 7.69 1.04 -22.73
CA THR A 53 7.95 0.89 -24.17
C THR A 53 7.37 -0.39 -24.76
N GLU A 54 7.33 -1.49 -23.99
CA GLU A 54 6.87 -2.80 -24.46
C GLU A 54 5.49 -3.16 -23.91
N GLU A 55 5.21 -2.84 -22.64
CA GLU A 55 3.92 -3.18 -22.01
C GLU A 55 2.86 -2.07 -22.11
N GLY A 56 3.21 -0.87 -22.59
CA GLY A 56 2.29 0.26 -22.73
C GLY A 56 1.79 0.87 -21.41
N LEU A 57 2.46 0.57 -20.29
CA LEU A 57 2.16 1.20 -19.01
C LEU A 57 2.64 2.65 -18.99
N ARG A 58 2.12 3.43 -18.05
CA ARG A 58 2.52 4.84 -17.88
C ARG A 58 3.11 5.04 -16.49
N PRO A 59 4.05 5.99 -16.32
CA PRO A 59 4.43 6.45 -15.01
C PRO A 59 3.19 6.84 -14.19
N TRP A 60 3.22 6.54 -12.90
CA TRP A 60 2.12 6.80 -12.00
C TRP A 60 2.60 7.33 -10.66
N THR A 61 2.17 8.56 -10.35
CA THR A 61 2.43 9.19 -9.05
C THR A 61 1.32 8.84 -8.07
N VAL A 62 1.65 7.96 -7.13
CA VAL A 62 0.80 7.70 -5.95
C VAL A 62 0.68 8.99 -5.15
N ARG A 63 -0.53 9.35 -4.72
CA ARG A 63 -0.78 10.61 -4.01
C ARG A 63 -0.33 10.56 -2.56
N LYS A 64 -0.53 9.42 -1.90
CA LYS A 64 -0.10 9.21 -0.51
C LYS A 64 0.39 7.78 -0.32
N SER A 65 1.48 7.62 0.42
CA SER A 65 1.93 6.32 0.92
C SER A 65 1.91 6.32 2.44
N TYR A 66 1.39 5.24 3.02
CA TYR A 66 1.30 5.05 4.47
C TYR A 66 1.98 3.75 4.88
N ARG A 67 2.45 3.72 6.13
CA ARG A 67 2.93 2.51 6.79
C ARG A 67 2.01 2.25 7.97
N GLY A 68 1.37 1.08 7.98
CA GLY A 68 0.43 0.69 9.01
C GLY A 68 1.13 0.36 10.33
N GLY A 69 0.47 0.63 11.45
CA GLY A 69 0.94 0.17 12.76
C GLY A 69 0.93 -1.36 12.83
N VAL A 70 2.04 -1.96 13.24
CA VAL A 70 2.13 -3.42 13.45
C VAL A 70 1.67 -3.77 14.88
N ARG A 71 1.73 -2.81 15.80
CA ARG A 71 1.38 -2.97 17.22
C ARG A 71 0.51 -1.80 17.66
N GLU A 72 -0.39 -2.06 18.61
CA GLU A 72 -1.37 -1.07 19.11
C GLU A 72 -0.71 0.19 19.71
N ASN A 73 0.37 0.04 20.48
CA ASN A 73 1.00 1.16 21.20
C ASN A 73 2.10 1.87 20.40
N GLN A 74 1.91 2.09 19.10
CA GLN A 74 2.88 2.75 18.23
C GLN A 74 2.47 4.18 17.90
N PRO A 75 3.39 5.14 17.78
CA PRO A 75 3.05 6.47 17.30
C PRO A 75 2.40 6.40 15.91
N TRP A 76 1.29 7.10 15.73
CA TRP A 76 0.61 7.22 14.44
C TRP A 76 0.53 8.68 14.01
N CYS A 77 0.73 8.92 12.71
CA CYS A 77 0.46 10.23 12.12
C CYS A 77 -1.04 10.40 11.80
N ILE A 78 -1.74 9.30 11.54
CA ILE A 78 -3.19 9.25 11.27
C ILE A 78 -3.75 7.99 11.94
N ASN A 79 -4.95 8.06 12.49
CA ASN A 79 -5.69 6.91 13.00
C ASN A 79 -7.12 6.94 12.45
N PHE A 80 -7.70 5.77 12.17
CA PHE A 80 -9.07 5.63 11.71
C PHE A 80 -9.77 4.54 12.51
N ASP A 81 -11.00 4.80 12.93
CA ASP A 81 -11.87 3.76 13.46
C ASP A 81 -12.56 3.03 12.29
N ALA A 82 -12.03 1.86 11.92
CA ALA A 82 -12.62 1.04 10.87
C ALA A 82 -13.99 0.44 11.26
N GLY A 83 -14.34 0.44 12.56
CA GLY A 83 -15.63 0.00 13.08
C GLY A 83 -16.70 1.09 13.05
N GLN A 84 -16.32 2.35 12.81
CA GLN A 84 -17.27 3.44 12.66
C GLN A 84 -18.19 3.21 11.45
N HIS A 85 -19.50 3.44 11.64
CA HIS A 85 -20.48 3.36 10.56
C HIS A 85 -20.18 4.40 9.47
N SER A 86 -20.12 3.94 8.22
CA SER A 86 -19.94 4.77 7.03
C SER A 86 -21.23 4.83 6.21
N PRO A 87 -21.81 6.03 6.00
CA PRO A 87 -23.03 6.18 5.21
C PRO A 87 -22.83 5.82 3.72
N TRP A 88 -21.59 5.73 3.27
CA TRP A 88 -21.27 5.36 1.88
C TRP A 88 -21.46 3.88 1.58
N ILE A 89 -21.30 3.02 2.59
CA ILE A 89 -21.44 1.57 2.46
C ILE A 89 -22.60 1.01 3.29
N GLY A 90 -23.22 1.83 4.15
CA GLY A 90 -24.32 1.41 5.03
C GLY A 90 -23.89 0.46 6.16
N ASP A 91 -22.58 0.40 6.44
CA ASP A 91 -21.94 -0.49 7.41
C ASP A 91 -20.58 0.12 7.82
N SER A 92 -19.75 -0.62 8.57
CA SER A 92 -18.36 -0.29 8.87
C SER A 92 -17.39 -0.89 7.84
N TYR A 93 -16.24 -0.22 7.63
CA TYR A 93 -15.19 -0.76 6.75
C TYR A 93 -14.60 -2.06 7.29
N TYR A 94 -14.63 -2.26 8.61
CA TYR A 94 -14.27 -3.52 9.25
C TYR A 94 -15.17 -4.66 8.78
N ASN A 95 -16.50 -4.52 8.91
CA ASN A 95 -17.46 -5.54 8.46
C ASN A 95 -17.37 -5.79 6.96
N PHE A 96 -17.21 -4.71 6.18
CA PHE A 96 -16.98 -4.84 4.74
C PHE A 96 -15.77 -5.72 4.41
N GLY A 97 -14.66 -5.55 5.14
CA GLY A 97 -13.46 -6.39 4.99
C GLY A 97 -13.68 -7.85 5.41
N VAL A 98 -14.51 -8.10 6.43
CA VAL A 98 -14.83 -9.46 6.90
C VAL A 98 -15.55 -10.27 5.81
N TYR A 99 -16.42 -9.66 4.99
CA TYR A 99 -17.05 -10.38 3.87
C TYR A 99 -16.02 -10.99 2.89
N GLY A 100 -14.85 -10.36 2.74
CA GLY A 100 -13.76 -10.88 1.90
C GLY A 100 -12.95 -12.01 2.53
N LEU A 101 -13.10 -12.25 3.85
CA LEU A 101 -12.46 -13.35 4.58
C LEU A 101 -13.38 -14.58 4.72
N SER A 102 -14.67 -14.43 4.44
CA SER A 102 -15.68 -15.49 4.54
C SER A 102 -15.87 -16.33 3.26
N LEU A 103 -14.96 -16.19 2.29
CA LEU A 103 -14.90 -16.99 1.05
C LEU A 103 -13.64 -17.85 1.06
#